data_AF-A0A2D5DYE4-F1
#
_entry.id   AF-A0A2D5DYE4-F1
#
_cell.length_a   1.000
_cell.length_b   1.000
_cell.length_c   1.000
_cell.angle_alpha   90.00
_cell.angle_beta   90.00
_cell.angle_gamma   90.00
#
_symmetry.space_group_name_H-M   'P 1'
#
loop_
_entity.id
_entity.type
_entity.pdbx_description
1 polymer ?
#
loop_
_entity_poly.entity_id
_entity_poly.type
_entity_poly.pdbx_seq_one_letter_code
_entity_poly.pdbx_strand_id
1 'polypeptide(L)'
;MRLFVLGFWIALIIPVHGQDDLLDSDCPYDLNGDGHVNYGEIVSFLGGYGLQNSWSYDYSGDGLSDFEDARIFSRYLGYQCPTPAIPDTSGYFLGLVLEPIDTLSEDLADGMDTLATGAITYRLYAEVTDPNVNIRSVWGDADHPLTLCAPDGFFISSVADGFAHDLLTAFMFLFPTLEKSSWWALDQAPEDNPEPFNHLLLPENGTLPDLPSLMAENALVLDSTLGEGWFRWGMPSVLPTSSTMKLLGQFTTPGQGGLSGTLNLELHVLLDDGTEAYEEVFGAAFQSPGAETPCEASPDCPEGVDINSDGLVATSDLLQLLEDFGTVNSGPSDINGDGTVNVADVLALLGAFGLVCD
;
A
#
# COMPACT_ATOMS: atom_id res chain seq x y z
N MET A 1 -54.31 59.97 -39.00
CA MET A 1 -54.75 58.85 -38.12
C MET A 1 -54.33 57.53 -38.75
N ARG A 2 -53.14 57.04 -38.37
CA ARG A 2 -52.65 55.67 -38.60
C ARG A 2 -51.65 55.39 -37.47
N LEU A 3 -51.99 54.46 -36.58
CA LEU A 3 -51.14 53.99 -35.48
C LEU A 3 -49.93 53.25 -36.07
N PHE A 4 -48.73 53.59 -35.60
CA PHE A 4 -47.55 52.74 -35.70
C PHE A 4 -47.37 52.01 -34.36
N VAL A 5 -47.39 50.69 -34.39
CA VAL A 5 -47.07 49.83 -33.25
C VAL A 5 -45.55 49.65 -33.23
N LEU A 6 -44.87 50.21 -32.22
CA LEU A 6 -43.50 49.80 -31.90
C LEU A 6 -43.57 48.51 -31.07
N GLY A 7 -43.12 47.40 -31.64
CA GLY A 7 -42.89 46.16 -30.89
C GLY A 7 -41.63 46.30 -30.03
N PHE A 8 -41.80 46.36 -28.71
CA PHE A 8 -40.71 46.14 -27.76
C PHE A 8 -40.54 44.63 -27.58
N TRP A 9 -39.41 44.09 -28.05
CA TRP A 9 -38.96 42.77 -27.62
C TRP A 9 -38.32 42.93 -26.24
N ILE A 10 -39.07 42.60 -25.18
CA ILE A 10 -38.46 42.32 -23.89
C ILE A 10 -37.95 40.89 -23.98
N ALA A 11 -36.64 40.74 -24.15
CA ALA A 11 -35.99 39.48 -23.83
C ALA A 11 -36.13 39.31 -22.32
N LEU A 12 -37.09 38.47 -21.91
CA LEU A 12 -37.13 37.95 -20.56
C LEU A 12 -35.91 37.05 -20.42
N ILE A 13 -34.82 37.61 -19.90
CA ILE A 13 -33.72 36.80 -19.37
C ILE A 13 -34.32 36.14 -18.13
N ILE A 14 -34.85 34.94 -18.32
CA ILE A 14 -35.05 34.02 -17.20
C ILE A 14 -33.64 33.70 -16.75
N PRO A 15 -33.22 34.05 -15.51
CA PRO A 15 -32.01 33.46 -14.97
C PRO A 15 -32.32 31.97 -14.90
N VAL A 16 -31.65 31.18 -15.75
CA VAL A 16 -31.45 29.78 -15.43
C VAL A 16 -30.64 29.84 -14.14
N HIS A 17 -31.33 29.69 -13.00
CA HIS A 17 -30.66 29.44 -11.74
C HIS A 17 -29.98 28.09 -11.97
N GLY A 18 -28.67 28.16 -12.18
CA GLY A 18 -27.82 26.98 -12.23
C GLY A 18 -27.96 26.23 -10.91
N GLN A 19 -27.49 24.99 -10.91
CA GLN A 19 -27.41 24.08 -9.77
C GLN A 19 -26.52 24.60 -8.61
N ASP A 20 -26.29 25.90 -8.49
CA ASP A 20 -25.43 26.54 -7.48
C ASP A 20 -26.14 26.80 -6.13
N ASP A 21 -27.43 26.44 -6.00
CA ASP A 21 -28.21 26.58 -4.75
C ASP A 21 -28.19 25.30 -3.87
N LEU A 22 -27.35 24.29 -4.18
CA LEU A 22 -27.23 23.06 -3.36
C LEU A 22 -26.01 23.03 -2.43
N LEU A 23 -25.11 24.01 -2.51
CA LEU A 23 -24.04 24.17 -1.52
C LEU A 23 -24.59 25.00 -0.35
N ASP A 24 -25.36 24.37 0.54
CA ASP A 24 -25.50 24.90 1.89
C ASP A 24 -24.08 24.93 2.49
N SER A 25 -23.59 26.12 2.87
CA SER A 25 -22.17 26.33 3.23
C SER A 25 -21.67 25.45 4.38
N ASP A 26 -22.60 24.82 5.09
CA ASP A 26 -22.36 24.04 6.30
C ASP A 26 -22.42 22.52 6.03
N CYS A 27 -22.51 22.06 4.77
CA CYS A 27 -22.53 20.63 4.43
C CYS A 27 -22.00 20.28 3.01
N PRO A 28 -20.68 20.43 2.75
CA PRO A 28 -20.10 20.19 1.41
C PRO A 28 -20.18 18.74 0.93
N TYR A 29 -20.40 17.79 1.85
CA TYR A 29 -20.44 16.35 1.56
C TYR A 29 -21.85 15.83 1.21
N ASP A 30 -22.90 16.65 1.35
CA ASP A 30 -24.27 16.31 0.94
C ASP A 30 -24.48 16.69 -0.54
N LEU A 31 -24.05 15.79 -1.42
CA LEU A 31 -24.04 16.00 -2.86
C LEU A 31 -25.43 15.99 -3.50
N ASN A 32 -26.44 15.46 -2.82
CA ASN A 32 -27.80 15.34 -3.35
C ASN A 32 -28.79 16.36 -2.74
N GLY A 33 -28.39 17.03 -1.65
CA GLY A 33 -29.15 18.08 -0.95
C GLY A 33 -30.29 17.57 -0.07
N ASP A 34 -30.24 16.32 0.40
CA ASP A 34 -31.27 15.72 1.26
C ASP A 34 -31.05 15.96 2.76
N GLY A 35 -29.94 16.62 3.12
CA GLY A 35 -29.54 16.93 4.48
C GLY A 35 -28.77 15.82 5.18
N HIS A 36 -28.40 14.74 4.48
CA HIS A 36 -27.72 13.57 5.03
C HIS A 36 -26.54 13.13 4.18
N VAL A 37 -25.36 13.00 4.78
CA VAL A 37 -24.20 12.39 4.13
C VAL A 37 -24.31 10.88 4.30
N ASN A 38 -24.72 10.16 3.26
CA ASN A 38 -25.01 8.72 3.33
C ASN A 38 -24.51 7.97 2.08
N TYR A 39 -24.80 6.68 1.99
CA TYR A 39 -24.31 5.83 0.90
C TYR A 39 -24.74 6.32 -0.50
N GLY A 40 -25.82 7.12 -0.61
CA GLY A 40 -26.23 7.75 -1.86
C GLY A 40 -25.18 8.73 -2.40
N GLU A 41 -24.44 9.41 -1.53
CA GLU A 41 -23.44 10.41 -1.88
C GLU A 41 -22.18 9.75 -2.47
N ILE A 42 -21.88 8.50 -2.12
CA ILE A 42 -20.72 7.77 -2.66
C ILE A 42 -20.79 7.68 -4.19
N VAL A 43 -21.96 7.37 -4.75
CA VAL A 43 -22.11 7.28 -6.21
C VAL A 43 -21.91 8.65 -6.87
N SER A 44 -22.41 9.71 -6.23
CA SER A 44 -22.24 11.08 -6.70
C SER A 44 -20.77 11.51 -6.66
N PHE A 45 -20.06 11.19 -5.57
CA PHE A 45 -18.63 11.45 -5.40
C PHE A 45 -17.80 10.71 -6.46
N LEU A 46 -18.02 9.39 -6.62
CA LEU A 46 -17.30 8.58 -7.60
C LEU A 46 -17.56 9.02 -9.04
N GLY A 47 -18.70 9.68 -9.32
CA GLY A 47 -18.96 10.32 -10.62
C GLY A 47 -18.04 11.51 -10.92
N GLY A 48 -17.45 12.11 -9.89
CA GLY A 48 -16.50 13.22 -9.97
C GLY A 48 -15.03 12.82 -9.81
N TYR A 49 -14.74 11.55 -9.53
CA TYR A 49 -13.37 11.08 -9.31
C TYR A 49 -12.49 11.30 -10.56
N GLY A 50 -11.30 11.85 -10.35
CA GLY A 50 -10.34 12.24 -11.38
C GLY A 50 -10.64 13.59 -12.06
N LEU A 51 -11.68 14.33 -11.65
CA LEU A 51 -11.94 15.66 -12.19
C LEU A 51 -10.94 16.69 -11.66
N GLN A 52 -10.55 17.63 -12.51
CA GLN A 52 -9.71 18.76 -12.13
C GLN A 52 -10.55 19.99 -11.79
N ASN A 53 -10.13 20.74 -10.76
CA ASN A 53 -10.71 22.01 -10.32
C ASN A 53 -12.22 21.92 -10.05
N SER A 54 -12.66 20.80 -9.47
CA SER A 54 -14.07 20.54 -9.19
C SER A 54 -14.37 20.69 -7.70
N TRP A 55 -14.70 21.91 -7.28
CA TRP A 55 -14.99 22.28 -5.88
C TRP A 55 -16.01 21.38 -5.16
N SER A 56 -16.89 20.69 -5.88
CA SER A 56 -17.88 19.77 -5.29
C SER A 56 -17.32 18.41 -4.90
N TYR A 57 -16.11 18.06 -5.34
CA TYR A 57 -15.49 16.75 -5.12
C TYR A 57 -14.01 16.82 -4.70
N ASP A 58 -13.47 18.03 -4.64
CA ASP A 58 -12.09 18.40 -4.24
C ASP A 58 -12.19 19.04 -2.84
N TYR A 59 -12.16 18.19 -1.83
CA TYR A 59 -12.28 18.54 -0.42
C TYR A 59 -10.93 18.88 0.21
N SER A 60 -9.83 18.33 -0.31
CA SER A 60 -8.46 18.68 0.06
C SER A 60 -8.09 20.10 -0.41
N GLY A 61 -8.68 20.56 -1.52
CA GLY A 61 -8.44 21.86 -2.12
C GLY A 61 -7.18 21.89 -3.00
N ASP A 62 -6.67 20.74 -3.42
CA ASP A 62 -5.44 20.60 -4.19
C ASP A 62 -5.66 20.73 -5.72
N GLY A 63 -6.93 20.82 -6.15
CA GLY A 63 -7.31 20.99 -7.54
C GLY A 63 -7.62 19.67 -8.26
N LEU A 64 -7.60 18.53 -7.58
CA LEU A 64 -7.99 17.22 -8.07
C LEU A 64 -9.11 16.65 -7.20
N SER A 65 -9.93 15.78 -7.78
CA SER A 65 -10.84 14.93 -7.02
C SER A 65 -10.26 13.52 -7.02
N ASP A 66 -9.74 13.07 -5.90
CA ASP A 66 -8.87 11.90 -5.88
C ASP A 66 -9.03 11.03 -4.61
N PHE A 67 -8.06 10.16 -4.34
CA PHE A 67 -8.14 9.26 -3.20
C PHE A 67 -8.08 10.00 -1.86
N GLU A 68 -7.35 11.11 -1.76
CA GLU A 68 -7.32 11.95 -0.56
C GLU A 68 -8.74 12.47 -0.26
N ASP A 69 -9.46 12.94 -1.29
CA ASP A 69 -10.84 13.37 -1.15
C ASP A 69 -11.78 12.23 -0.76
N ALA A 70 -11.53 11.03 -1.27
CA ALA A 70 -12.29 9.84 -0.87
C ALA A 70 -12.10 9.55 0.62
N ARG A 71 -10.87 9.68 1.14
CA ARG A 71 -10.58 9.54 2.57
C ARG A 71 -11.30 10.61 3.39
N ILE A 72 -11.15 11.89 3.01
CA ILE A 72 -11.81 13.02 3.69
C ILE A 72 -13.32 12.82 3.71
N PHE A 73 -13.93 12.55 2.56
CA PHE A 73 -15.35 12.26 2.43
C PHE A 73 -15.79 11.10 3.30
N SER A 74 -14.98 10.04 3.40
CA SER A 74 -15.28 8.88 4.23
C SER A 74 -15.49 9.24 5.71
N ARG A 75 -14.82 10.28 6.23
CA ARG A 75 -14.92 10.74 7.63
C ARG A 75 -16.33 11.26 7.98
N TYR A 76 -17.07 11.71 6.97
CA TYR A 76 -18.38 12.37 7.15
C TYR A 76 -19.58 11.48 6.81
N LEU A 77 -19.36 10.28 6.30
CA LEU A 77 -20.44 9.38 5.95
C LEU A 77 -21.18 8.86 7.20
N GLY A 78 -22.47 9.16 7.27
CA GLY A 78 -23.36 8.88 8.40
C GLY A 78 -23.84 10.13 9.16
N TYR A 79 -23.26 11.31 8.88
CA TYR A 79 -23.66 12.55 9.53
C TYR A 79 -24.91 13.19 8.90
N GLN A 80 -25.63 13.95 9.72
CA GLN A 80 -26.68 14.86 9.27
C GLN A 80 -26.10 16.28 9.20
N CYS A 81 -26.55 17.08 8.24
CA CYS A 81 -26.13 18.46 8.13
C CYS A 81 -26.68 19.31 9.30
N PRO A 82 -25.91 20.29 9.83
CA PRO A 82 -24.53 20.61 9.46
C PRO A 82 -23.54 19.57 10.00
N THR A 83 -22.51 19.24 9.22
CA THR A 83 -21.47 18.29 9.65
C THR A 83 -20.57 18.91 10.73
N PRO A 84 -20.08 18.13 11.70
CA PRO A 84 -19.16 18.67 12.71
C PRO A 84 -17.80 19.00 12.10
N ALA A 85 -17.06 19.89 12.76
CA ALA A 85 -15.62 20.00 12.50
C ALA A 85 -14.93 18.81 13.17
N ILE A 86 -14.20 18.03 12.37
CA ILE A 86 -13.39 16.90 12.84
C ILE A 86 -11.93 17.37 12.83
N PRO A 87 -11.26 17.47 13.98
CA PRO A 87 -9.87 17.92 14.05
C PRO A 87 -8.89 16.83 13.56
N ASP A 88 -7.74 17.28 13.07
CA ASP A 88 -6.56 16.43 12.95
C ASP A 88 -5.86 16.28 14.31
N THR A 89 -5.16 15.17 14.49
CA THR A 89 -4.36 14.85 15.67
C THR A 89 -3.01 14.23 15.26
N SER A 90 -2.13 14.03 16.24
CA SER A 90 -0.81 13.43 16.03
C SER A 90 -0.29 12.77 17.29
N GLY A 91 0.60 11.79 17.14
CA GLY A 91 1.32 11.16 18.25
C GLY A 91 0.65 9.90 18.80
N TYR A 92 -0.38 9.39 18.11
CA TYR A 92 -0.96 8.09 18.41
C TYR A 92 -0.24 6.95 17.69
N PHE A 93 0.39 7.21 16.54
CA PHE A 93 1.20 6.21 15.84
C PHE A 93 2.60 6.08 16.45
N LEU A 94 3.02 4.84 16.76
CA LEU A 94 4.35 4.55 17.31
C LEU A 94 5.31 3.94 16.29
N GLY A 95 4.80 3.18 15.32
CA GLY A 95 5.60 2.54 14.29
C GLY A 95 4.94 1.32 13.68
N LEU A 96 5.61 0.76 12.67
CA LEU A 96 5.23 -0.52 12.09
C LEU A 96 6.03 -1.64 12.75
N VAL A 97 5.35 -2.76 13.03
CA VAL A 97 5.95 -3.95 13.63
C VAL A 97 5.64 -5.14 12.74
N LEU A 98 6.69 -5.77 12.22
CA LEU A 98 6.59 -6.99 11.43
C LEU A 98 7.05 -8.18 12.27
N GLU A 99 6.13 -9.08 12.60
CA GLU A 99 6.38 -10.24 13.46
C GLU A 99 6.31 -11.54 12.65
N PRO A 100 7.34 -12.39 12.66
CA PRO A 100 7.22 -13.75 12.13
C PRO A 100 6.34 -14.59 13.05
N ILE A 101 5.21 -15.08 12.55
CA ILE A 101 4.23 -15.86 13.32
C ILE A 101 4.31 -17.36 13.05
N ASP A 102 4.91 -17.78 11.92
CA ASP A 102 5.14 -19.17 11.61
C ASP A 102 6.33 -19.38 10.67
N THR A 103 6.95 -20.54 10.72
CA THR A 103 7.98 -20.99 9.78
C THR A 103 7.77 -22.47 9.49
N LEU A 104 7.52 -22.81 8.22
CA LEU A 104 7.18 -24.18 7.84
C LEU A 104 8.34 -25.15 8.08
N SER A 105 8.14 -26.11 8.99
CA SER A 105 9.13 -27.16 9.26
C SER A 105 9.13 -28.30 8.22
N GLU A 106 8.12 -28.34 7.36
CA GLU A 106 7.95 -29.32 6.28
C GLU A 106 7.15 -28.70 5.13
N ASP A 107 7.20 -29.32 3.95
CA ASP A 107 6.40 -28.88 2.81
C ASP A 107 4.90 -28.98 3.13
N LEU A 108 4.14 -27.95 2.75
CA LEU A 108 2.69 -27.89 2.90
C LEU A 108 2.02 -27.93 1.52
N ALA A 109 0.99 -28.76 1.34
CA ALA A 109 0.27 -28.84 0.07
C ALA A 109 -1.21 -29.20 0.26
N ASP A 110 -2.08 -28.73 -0.64
CA ASP A 110 -3.53 -28.96 -0.57
C ASP A 110 -4.23 -29.31 -1.91
N GLY A 111 -3.46 -29.79 -2.88
CA GLY A 111 -3.98 -30.21 -4.17
C GLY A 111 -4.26 -29.07 -5.15
N MET A 112 -4.30 -27.82 -4.67
CA MET A 112 -4.25 -26.62 -5.50
C MET A 112 -2.84 -26.02 -5.46
N ASP A 113 -2.26 -25.92 -4.26
CA ASP A 113 -0.98 -25.26 -4.04
C ASP A 113 0.03 -26.18 -3.35
N THR A 114 1.31 -25.83 -3.49
CA THR A 114 2.43 -26.37 -2.70
C THR A 114 3.27 -25.20 -2.19
N LEU A 115 3.59 -25.20 -0.91
CA LEU A 115 4.49 -24.25 -0.27
C LEU A 115 5.63 -25.03 0.39
N ALA A 116 6.86 -24.71 0.03
CA ALA A 116 8.04 -25.44 0.49
C ALA A 116 8.36 -25.17 1.96
N THR A 117 9.02 -26.13 2.60
CA THR A 117 9.63 -25.94 3.91
C THR A 117 10.55 -24.72 3.94
N GLY A 118 10.60 -24.04 5.08
CA GLY A 118 11.35 -22.81 5.28
C GLY A 118 10.51 -21.55 5.08
N ALA A 119 9.39 -21.60 4.35
CA ALA A 119 8.53 -20.43 4.14
C ALA A 119 8.14 -19.79 5.49
N ILE A 120 8.25 -18.47 5.56
CA ILE A 120 7.98 -17.69 6.78
C ILE A 120 6.70 -16.88 6.58
N THR A 121 5.76 -17.01 7.52
CA THR A 121 4.56 -16.17 7.58
C THR A 121 4.76 -15.07 8.60
N TYR A 122 4.56 -13.82 8.18
CA TYR A 122 4.64 -12.62 8.99
C TYR A 122 3.27 -11.99 9.17
N ARG A 123 3.07 -11.31 10.30
CA ARG A 123 1.99 -10.33 10.47
C ARG A 123 2.57 -8.94 10.62
N LEU A 124 2.03 -8.00 9.87
CA LEU A 124 2.39 -6.59 9.93
C LEU A 124 1.34 -5.84 10.77
N TYR A 125 1.82 -5.05 11.71
CA TYR A 125 0.98 -4.26 12.60
C TYR A 125 1.39 -2.79 12.59
N ALA A 126 0.42 -1.89 12.77
CA ALA A 126 0.66 -0.56 13.29
C ALA A 126 0.56 -0.60 14.83
N GLU A 127 1.64 -0.22 15.51
CA GLU A 127 1.64 -0.01 16.95
C GLU A 127 1.14 1.40 17.26
N VAL A 128 0.19 1.51 18.19
CA VAL A 128 -0.39 2.80 18.61
C VAL A 128 -0.34 2.99 20.12
N THR A 129 -0.47 4.23 20.58
CA THR A 129 -0.42 4.57 22.02
C THR A 129 -1.66 4.18 22.80
N ASP A 130 -2.82 4.06 22.14
CA ASP A 130 -4.13 3.93 22.79
C ASP A 130 -5.05 2.93 22.06
N PRO A 131 -5.85 2.13 22.78
CA PRO A 131 -6.84 1.25 22.16
C PRO A 131 -8.02 1.99 21.49
N ASN A 132 -8.27 3.27 21.79
CA ASN A 132 -9.23 4.15 21.13
C ASN A 132 -8.76 4.66 19.75
N VAL A 133 -8.04 3.79 19.04
CA VAL A 133 -7.53 4.05 17.69
C VAL A 133 -7.88 2.85 16.82
N ASN A 134 -8.27 3.11 15.58
CA ASN A 134 -8.36 2.10 14.53
C ASN A 134 -7.75 2.61 13.22
N ILE A 135 -7.33 1.69 12.35
CA ILE A 135 -6.77 2.06 11.05
C ILE A 135 -7.91 2.31 10.08
N ARG A 136 -7.94 3.53 9.56
CA ARG A 136 -8.99 4.01 8.66
C ARG A 136 -8.70 3.67 7.21
N SER A 137 -7.45 3.86 6.80
CA SER A 137 -6.98 3.58 5.46
C SER A 137 -5.50 3.25 5.43
N VAL A 138 -5.10 2.54 4.37
CA VAL A 138 -3.72 2.34 3.94
C VAL A 138 -3.67 2.75 2.47
N TRP A 139 -2.69 3.58 2.12
CA TRP A 139 -2.75 4.30 0.85
C TRP A 139 -1.37 4.70 0.32
N GLY A 140 -1.30 5.02 -0.97
CA GLY A 140 -0.12 5.60 -1.63
C GLY A 140 -0.53 6.54 -2.76
N ASP A 141 0.32 7.52 -3.04
CA ASP A 141 0.20 8.44 -4.17
C ASP A 141 1.58 8.74 -4.78
N ALA A 142 1.63 9.57 -5.82
CA ALA A 142 2.87 9.90 -6.52
C ALA A 142 3.93 10.62 -5.66
N ASP A 143 3.52 11.38 -4.63
CA ASP A 143 4.41 12.11 -3.73
C ASP A 143 4.80 11.26 -2.49
N HIS A 144 3.92 10.35 -2.09
CA HIS A 144 4.04 9.44 -0.95
C HIS A 144 3.72 8.00 -1.39
N PRO A 145 4.64 7.34 -2.12
CA PRO A 145 4.38 6.01 -2.64
C PRO A 145 4.27 4.99 -1.51
N LEU A 146 3.27 4.12 -1.59
CA LEU A 146 3.23 2.91 -0.79
C LEU A 146 4.05 1.84 -1.50
N THR A 147 4.93 1.20 -0.75
CA THR A 147 5.78 0.11 -1.26
C THR A 147 5.69 -1.10 -0.34
N LEU A 148 5.66 -2.28 -0.93
CA LEU A 148 5.88 -3.55 -0.28
C LEU A 148 6.73 -4.37 -1.23
N CYS A 149 7.76 -5.04 -0.74
CA CYS A 149 8.58 -5.92 -1.55
C CYS A 149 9.06 -7.12 -0.74
N ALA A 150 9.15 -8.27 -1.41
CA ALA A 150 9.75 -9.50 -0.92
C ALA A 150 10.54 -10.14 -2.07
N PRO A 151 11.88 -10.26 -1.99
CA PRO A 151 12.70 -10.78 -3.10
C PRO A 151 12.31 -12.18 -3.57
N ASP A 152 11.91 -13.03 -2.62
CA ASP A 152 11.47 -14.40 -2.87
C ASP A 152 9.99 -14.50 -3.26
N GLY A 153 9.32 -13.35 -3.39
CA GLY A 153 7.90 -13.24 -3.67
C GLY A 153 6.98 -13.47 -2.48
N PHE A 154 5.69 -13.35 -2.75
CA PHE A 154 4.62 -13.61 -1.80
C PHE A 154 3.90 -14.90 -2.18
N PHE A 155 3.63 -15.74 -1.19
CA PHE A 155 2.72 -16.85 -1.37
C PHE A 155 1.27 -16.33 -1.24
N ILE A 156 0.48 -16.55 -2.29
CA ILE A 156 -0.97 -16.34 -2.31
C ILE A 156 -1.59 -17.66 -2.73
N SER A 157 -2.52 -18.18 -1.92
CA SER A 157 -3.19 -19.42 -2.27
C SER A 157 -4.10 -19.22 -3.49
N SER A 158 -4.17 -20.23 -4.35
CA SER A 158 -5.02 -20.26 -5.55
C SER A 158 -6.52 -20.09 -5.26
N VAL A 159 -6.94 -20.21 -3.99
CA VAL A 159 -8.32 -20.02 -3.54
C VAL A 159 -8.50 -18.82 -2.62
N ALA A 160 -7.44 -18.03 -2.40
CA ALA A 160 -7.48 -16.81 -1.60
C ALA A 160 -7.89 -15.58 -2.44
N ASP A 161 -8.20 -14.51 -1.72
CA ASP A 161 -8.27 -13.16 -2.24
C ASP A 161 -7.24 -12.28 -1.51
N GLY A 162 -7.08 -11.03 -1.93
CA GLY A 162 -6.07 -10.12 -1.39
C GLY A 162 -6.39 -9.51 -0.02
N PHE A 163 -7.63 -9.59 0.47
CA PHE A 163 -8.06 -8.93 1.70
C PHE A 163 -8.62 -9.89 2.74
N ALA A 164 -8.32 -9.63 4.01
CA ALA A 164 -8.74 -10.45 5.14
C ALA A 164 -10.25 -10.76 5.18
N HIS A 165 -11.09 -9.81 4.75
CA HIS A 165 -12.54 -9.95 4.77
C HIS A 165 -13.12 -10.82 3.65
N ASP A 166 -12.31 -11.15 2.65
CA ASP A 166 -12.70 -12.05 1.55
C ASP A 166 -12.27 -13.49 1.80
N LEU A 167 -11.41 -13.74 2.80
CA LEU A 167 -10.96 -15.10 3.15
C LEU A 167 -12.05 -15.88 3.89
N LEU A 168 -12.47 -16.99 3.29
CA LEU A 168 -13.39 -17.94 3.90
C LEU A 168 -12.64 -18.90 4.83
N THR A 169 -12.59 -18.60 6.12
CA THR A 169 -11.89 -19.42 7.13
C THR A 169 -12.33 -20.89 7.17
N ALA A 170 -13.58 -21.20 6.81
CA ALA A 170 -14.07 -22.58 6.72
C ALA A 170 -13.34 -23.42 5.64
N PHE A 171 -12.69 -22.79 4.66
CA PHE A 171 -11.96 -23.47 3.59
C PHE A 171 -10.55 -23.90 4.02
N MET A 172 -10.00 -23.36 5.10
CA MET A 172 -8.67 -23.72 5.61
C MET A 172 -8.53 -25.21 5.94
N PHE A 173 -9.64 -25.88 6.31
CA PHE A 173 -9.64 -27.34 6.52
C PHE A 173 -9.47 -28.14 5.23
N LEU A 174 -9.98 -27.63 4.11
CA LEU A 174 -9.89 -28.27 2.79
C LEU A 174 -8.61 -27.87 2.06
N PHE A 175 -8.17 -26.63 2.28
CA PHE A 175 -7.02 -25.99 1.66
C PHE A 175 -6.10 -25.42 2.74
N PRO A 176 -5.31 -26.25 3.45
CA PRO A 176 -4.43 -25.77 4.52
C PRO A 176 -3.38 -24.75 4.08
N THR A 177 -3.05 -24.65 2.79
CA THR A 177 -2.15 -23.58 2.32
C THR A 177 -2.81 -22.20 2.41
N LEU A 178 -4.15 -22.12 2.42
CA LEU A 178 -4.89 -20.86 2.58
C LEU A 178 -4.54 -20.13 3.88
N GLU A 179 -4.24 -20.86 4.97
CA GLU A 179 -3.78 -20.26 6.23
C GLU A 179 -2.47 -19.47 6.07
N LYS A 180 -1.68 -19.81 5.04
CA LYS A 180 -0.41 -19.17 4.70
C LYS A 180 -0.55 -18.12 3.61
N SER A 181 -1.75 -17.90 3.06
CA SER A 181 -1.91 -16.88 2.02
C SER A 181 -1.54 -15.49 2.55
N SER A 182 -0.97 -14.67 1.67
CA SER A 182 -0.72 -13.26 1.92
C SER A 182 -2.00 -12.44 1.66
N TRP A 183 -2.28 -11.46 2.51
CA TRP A 183 -3.45 -10.59 2.43
C TRP A 183 -3.29 -9.32 3.28
N TRP A 184 -4.09 -8.31 2.96
CA TRP A 184 -4.15 -7.03 3.67
C TRP A 184 -5.38 -6.93 4.58
N ALA A 185 -5.30 -6.06 5.58
CA ALA A 185 -6.36 -5.86 6.57
C ALA A 185 -6.45 -4.41 7.05
N LEU A 186 -7.57 -4.13 7.72
CA LEU A 186 -7.76 -2.96 8.57
C LEU A 186 -8.20 -3.47 9.94
N ASP A 187 -7.24 -3.60 10.85
CA ASP A 187 -7.34 -4.03 12.26
C ASP A 187 -7.61 -5.51 12.54
N GLN A 188 -8.38 -6.19 11.68
CA GLN A 188 -8.97 -7.50 11.99
C GLN A 188 -8.46 -8.61 11.07
N ALA A 189 -8.18 -9.79 11.63
CA ALA A 189 -7.80 -10.99 10.86
C ALA A 189 -9.05 -11.73 10.35
N PRO A 190 -8.94 -12.64 9.36
CA PRO A 190 -10.07 -13.43 8.87
C PRO A 190 -10.86 -14.16 9.98
N GLU A 191 -10.15 -14.68 11.00
CA GLU A 191 -10.75 -15.37 12.14
C GLU A 191 -11.60 -14.46 13.05
N ASP A 192 -11.40 -13.15 12.98
CA ASP A 192 -12.16 -12.15 13.74
C ASP A 192 -13.48 -11.76 13.06
N ASN A 193 -13.79 -12.36 11.90
CA ASN A 193 -14.91 -11.99 11.04
C ASN A 193 -14.89 -10.48 10.75
N PRO A 194 -13.87 -10.01 10.01
CA PRO A 194 -13.59 -8.61 9.83
C PRO A 194 -14.76 -7.92 9.11
N GLU A 195 -15.02 -6.68 9.50
CA GLU A 195 -15.96 -5.83 8.77
C GLU A 195 -15.41 -5.53 7.37
N PRO A 196 -16.26 -5.51 6.33
CA PRO A 196 -15.81 -5.26 4.96
C PRO A 196 -15.27 -3.84 4.82
N PHE A 197 -14.31 -3.70 3.91
CA PHE A 197 -13.75 -2.40 3.55
C PHE A 197 -13.61 -2.30 2.03
N ASN A 198 -13.31 -1.11 1.55
CA ASN A 198 -13.36 -0.75 0.15
C ASN A 198 -11.93 -0.51 -0.34
N HIS A 199 -11.72 -0.65 -1.64
CA HIS A 199 -10.47 -0.30 -2.28
C HIS A 199 -10.75 0.52 -3.53
N LEU A 200 -9.88 1.47 -3.81
CA LEU A 200 -9.80 2.17 -5.08
C LEU A 200 -8.37 1.94 -5.59
N LEU A 201 -8.22 0.90 -6.40
CA LEU A 201 -6.98 0.59 -7.09
C LEU A 201 -7.20 0.95 -8.56
N LEU A 202 -6.32 1.77 -9.12
CA LEU A 202 -6.49 2.27 -10.47
C LEU A 202 -5.79 1.34 -11.46
N PRO A 203 -6.33 1.23 -12.68
CA PRO A 203 -5.77 0.34 -13.67
C PRO A 203 -4.43 0.82 -14.19
N GLU A 204 -3.38 0.00 -14.04
CA GLU A 204 -2.22 0.12 -14.90
C GLU A 204 -2.59 -0.42 -16.30
N ASN A 205 -2.40 0.37 -17.35
CA ASN A 205 -2.69 -0.03 -18.74
C ASN A 205 -4.14 -0.44 -19.04
N GLY A 206 -5.11 0.02 -18.24
CA GLY A 206 -6.55 -0.17 -18.51
C GLY A 206 -7.15 -1.50 -18.05
N THR A 207 -6.42 -2.30 -17.28
CA THR A 207 -6.96 -3.49 -16.58
C THR A 207 -7.03 -3.17 -15.09
N LEU A 208 -8.19 -3.38 -14.46
CA LEU A 208 -8.29 -3.22 -13.00
C LEU A 208 -7.37 -4.26 -12.35
N PRO A 209 -6.41 -3.83 -11.52
CA PRO A 209 -5.53 -4.77 -10.85
C PRO A 209 -6.35 -5.54 -9.82
N ASP A 210 -6.14 -6.84 -9.74
CA ASP A 210 -6.48 -7.58 -8.53
C ASP A 210 -5.24 -7.60 -7.63
N LEU A 211 -5.45 -7.52 -6.32
CA LEU A 211 -4.33 -7.44 -5.38
C LEU A 211 -3.38 -8.66 -5.45
N PRO A 212 -3.87 -9.89 -5.74
CA PRO A 212 -2.99 -11.01 -6.05
C PRO A 212 -2.03 -10.75 -7.22
N SER A 213 -2.49 -10.17 -8.33
CA SER A 213 -1.62 -9.84 -9.46
C SER A 213 -0.62 -8.75 -9.12
N LEU A 214 -1.01 -7.74 -8.32
CA LEU A 214 -0.06 -6.73 -7.86
C LEU A 214 1.04 -7.31 -6.97
N MET A 215 0.72 -8.28 -6.12
CA MET A 215 1.71 -8.91 -5.25
C MET A 215 2.50 -10.05 -5.94
N ALA A 216 2.05 -10.52 -7.10
CA ALA A 216 2.71 -11.59 -7.85
C ALA A 216 4.04 -11.16 -8.50
N GLU A 217 4.31 -9.87 -8.61
CA GLU A 217 5.57 -9.32 -9.14
C GLU A 217 6.67 -9.17 -8.07
N ASN A 218 6.54 -9.85 -6.93
CA ASN A 218 7.45 -9.77 -5.78
C ASN A 218 7.52 -8.38 -5.12
N ALA A 219 6.77 -7.40 -5.64
CA ALA A 219 6.62 -6.06 -5.11
C ALA A 219 5.23 -5.51 -5.43
N LEU A 220 4.69 -4.71 -4.52
CA LEU A 220 3.52 -3.86 -4.70
C LEU A 220 4.00 -2.41 -4.59
N VAL A 221 3.63 -1.59 -5.57
CA VAL A 221 3.85 -0.14 -5.56
C VAL A 221 2.51 0.54 -5.85
N LEU A 222 2.10 1.47 -4.99
CA LEU A 222 0.97 2.36 -5.25
C LEU A 222 1.51 3.80 -5.27
N ASP A 223 1.64 4.36 -6.46
CA ASP A 223 2.24 5.67 -6.72
C ASP A 223 1.46 6.50 -7.75
N SER A 224 0.18 6.17 -7.94
CA SER A 224 -0.70 6.90 -8.86
C SER A 224 -0.87 8.36 -8.46
N THR A 225 -0.96 9.24 -9.47
CA THR A 225 -1.23 10.67 -9.26
C THR A 225 -2.64 10.97 -8.73
N LEU A 226 -3.55 10.01 -8.79
CA LEU A 226 -4.90 10.14 -8.21
C LEU A 226 -5.00 9.46 -6.82
N GLY A 227 -3.88 8.94 -6.32
CA GLY A 227 -3.83 8.11 -5.13
C GLY A 227 -4.61 6.79 -5.28
N GLU A 228 -4.18 5.81 -4.49
CA GLU A 228 -4.74 4.46 -4.47
C GLU A 228 -4.65 3.87 -3.06
N GLY A 229 -5.51 2.91 -2.78
CA GLY A 229 -5.44 2.17 -1.53
C GLY A 229 -6.75 1.54 -1.13
N TRP A 230 -6.84 1.20 0.15
CA TRP A 230 -8.03 0.62 0.77
C TRP A 230 -8.38 1.32 2.08
N PHE A 231 -9.67 1.42 2.34
CA PHE A 231 -10.23 2.25 3.40
C PHE A 231 -11.66 1.84 3.74
N ARG A 232 -12.17 2.33 4.87
CA ARG A 232 -13.55 2.09 5.30
C ARG A 232 -14.44 3.29 4.98
N TRP A 233 -15.68 3.02 4.57
CA TRP A 233 -16.73 4.04 4.41
C TRP A 233 -17.47 4.26 5.74
N GLY A 234 -17.73 5.52 6.10
CA GLY A 234 -18.53 5.91 7.29
C GLY A 234 -17.96 5.41 8.60
N MET A 235 -18.67 5.59 9.70
CA MET A 235 -18.21 5.23 11.05
C MET A 235 -17.98 3.72 11.22
N PRO A 236 -16.74 3.20 11.40
CA PRO A 236 -16.53 1.79 11.61
C PRO A 236 -15.66 1.48 12.84
N SER A 237 -15.82 0.23 13.27
CA SER A 237 -15.12 -0.40 14.38
C SER A 237 -15.47 0.22 15.74
N VAL A 238 -16.00 -0.60 16.63
CA VAL A 238 -16.25 -0.21 18.02
C VAL A 238 -14.91 0.15 18.66
N LEU A 239 -14.71 1.43 18.96
CA LEU A 239 -13.66 1.88 19.87
C LEU A 239 -14.14 1.76 21.32
N PRO A 240 -13.27 1.38 22.28
CA PRO A 240 -11.88 0.96 22.07
C PRO A 240 -11.78 -0.41 21.40
N THR A 241 -10.74 -0.58 20.58
CA THR A 241 -10.32 -1.90 20.09
C THR A 241 -9.73 -2.75 21.23
N SER A 242 -9.56 -4.05 20.99
CA SER A 242 -9.00 -4.99 21.97
C SER A 242 -7.48 -4.90 22.16
N SER A 243 -6.75 -4.20 21.28
CA SER A 243 -5.29 -4.21 21.21
C SER A 243 -4.73 -2.87 20.73
N THR A 244 -3.53 -2.50 21.19
CA THR A 244 -2.72 -1.40 20.64
C THR A 244 -1.91 -1.81 19.40
N MET A 245 -1.97 -3.09 19.02
CA MET A 245 -1.40 -3.59 17.77
C MET A 245 -2.53 -3.74 16.76
N LYS A 246 -2.54 -2.89 15.72
CA LYS A 246 -3.56 -2.92 14.66
C LYS A 246 -3.05 -3.74 13.49
N LEU A 247 -3.73 -4.82 13.15
CA LEU A 247 -3.29 -5.68 12.05
C LEU A 247 -3.47 -4.97 10.70
N LEU A 248 -2.40 -4.91 9.92
CA LEU A 248 -2.39 -4.35 8.57
C LEU A 248 -2.34 -5.44 7.50
N GLY A 249 -1.86 -6.64 7.83
CA GLY A 249 -1.85 -7.76 6.89
C GLY A 249 -1.04 -8.96 7.38
N GLN A 250 -1.11 -10.03 6.60
CA GLN A 250 -0.29 -11.22 6.72
C GLN A 250 0.46 -11.44 5.41
N PHE A 251 1.74 -11.80 5.49
CA PHE A 251 2.59 -11.99 4.32
C PHE A 251 3.42 -13.25 4.48
N THR A 252 3.37 -14.14 3.52
CA THR A 252 4.20 -15.35 3.52
C THR A 252 5.24 -15.26 2.43
N THR A 253 6.51 -15.33 2.80
CA THR A 253 7.63 -15.38 1.86
C THR A 253 8.08 -16.84 1.70
N PRO A 254 8.11 -17.40 0.48
CA PRO A 254 8.60 -18.77 0.25
C PRO A 254 10.09 -18.95 0.62
N GLY A 255 10.89 -17.91 0.47
CA GLY A 255 12.31 -17.88 0.82
C GLY A 255 12.64 -17.11 2.09
N GLN A 256 13.93 -16.91 2.33
CA GLN A 256 14.49 -16.32 3.56
C GLN A 256 14.97 -14.86 3.38
N GLY A 257 14.79 -14.27 2.21
CA GLY A 257 15.16 -12.88 1.90
C GLY A 257 14.32 -11.85 2.65
N GLY A 258 13.22 -12.28 3.27
CA GLY A 258 12.33 -11.42 4.05
C GLY A 258 11.51 -10.48 3.18
N LEU A 259 10.98 -9.43 3.80
CA LEU A 259 10.21 -8.38 3.13
C LEU A 259 10.50 -7.02 3.77
N SER A 260 10.27 -5.96 3.01
CA SER A 260 10.32 -4.59 3.51
C SER A 260 9.36 -3.71 2.73
N GLY A 261 9.05 -2.55 3.28
CA GLY A 261 8.15 -1.62 2.62
C GLY A 261 8.00 -0.32 3.37
N THR A 262 7.21 0.55 2.76
CA THR A 262 6.84 1.86 3.28
C THR A 262 5.34 2.03 3.12
N LEU A 263 4.62 2.31 4.20
CA LEU A 263 3.16 2.51 4.18
C LEU A 263 2.81 3.95 4.57
N ASN A 264 1.72 4.44 4.00
CA ASN A 264 1.01 5.60 4.53
C ASN A 264 -0.33 5.12 5.11
N LEU A 265 -0.72 5.70 6.24
CA LEU A 265 -1.90 5.31 7.00
C LEU A 265 -2.73 6.54 7.34
N GLU A 266 -4.02 6.33 7.51
CA GLU A 266 -4.89 7.25 8.25
C GLU A 266 -5.42 6.52 9.48
N LEU A 267 -5.28 7.13 10.65
CA LEU A 267 -5.78 6.61 11.92
C LEU A 267 -7.04 7.39 12.28
N HIS A 268 -8.08 6.69 12.73
CA HIS A 268 -9.21 7.31 13.41
C HIS A 268 -9.04 7.14 14.93
N VAL A 269 -9.18 8.24 15.65
CA VAL A 269 -8.88 8.37 17.08
C VAL A 269 -10.09 8.92 17.81
N LEU A 270 -10.52 8.25 18.87
CA LEU A 270 -11.51 8.79 19.80
C LEU A 270 -10.79 9.40 21.01
N LEU A 271 -10.83 10.73 21.13
CA LEU A 271 -10.23 11.48 22.23
C LEU A 271 -10.98 11.27 23.55
N ASP A 272 -10.33 11.57 24.68
CA ASP A 272 -10.89 11.39 26.03
C ASP A 272 -12.23 12.11 26.27
N ASP A 273 -12.48 13.20 25.56
CA ASP A 273 -13.72 13.97 25.64
C ASP A 273 -14.84 13.46 24.71
N GLY A 274 -14.57 12.38 23.98
CA GLY A 274 -15.47 11.75 23.01
C GLY A 274 -15.42 12.37 21.62
N THR A 275 -14.49 13.31 21.35
CA THR A 275 -14.29 13.89 20.03
C THR A 275 -13.56 12.89 19.12
N GLU A 276 -14.06 12.72 17.90
CA GLU A 276 -13.36 11.99 16.85
C GLU A 276 -12.30 12.87 16.21
N ALA A 277 -11.13 12.31 15.95
CA ALA A 277 -10.01 12.98 15.31
C ALA A 277 -9.29 12.01 14.37
N TYR A 278 -8.50 12.55 13.44
CA TYR A 278 -7.75 11.75 12.47
C TYR A 278 -6.26 12.09 12.48
N GLU A 279 -5.40 11.09 12.38
CA GLU A 279 -3.95 11.26 12.27
C GLU A 279 -3.47 10.66 10.95
N GLU A 280 -2.77 11.45 10.14
CA GLU A 280 -2.14 10.98 8.92
C GLU A 280 -0.68 10.60 9.19
N VAL A 281 -0.30 9.42 8.68
CA VAL A 281 1.03 8.86 8.78
C VAL A 281 1.58 8.71 7.38
N PHE A 282 2.74 9.32 7.13
CA PHE A 282 3.40 9.26 5.83
C PHE A 282 4.73 8.51 5.97
N GLY A 283 5.04 7.65 5.01
CA GLY A 283 6.38 7.08 4.88
C GLY A 283 6.80 6.14 6.01
N ALA A 284 5.86 5.46 6.68
CA ALA A 284 6.20 4.55 7.77
C ALA A 284 6.87 3.29 7.21
N ALA A 285 8.16 3.11 7.49
CA ALA A 285 8.95 2.01 6.97
C ALA A 285 8.94 0.79 7.90
N PHE A 286 9.08 -0.40 7.31
CA PHE A 286 9.26 -1.66 8.02
C PHE A 286 10.15 -2.62 7.22
N GLN A 287 10.77 -3.57 7.91
CA GLN A 287 11.53 -4.66 7.29
C GLN A 287 11.54 -5.90 8.18
N SER A 288 11.77 -7.06 7.56
CA SER A 288 11.96 -8.32 8.27
C SER A 288 13.11 -8.23 9.26
N PRO A 289 12.92 -8.66 10.52
CA PRO A 289 14.00 -8.71 11.49
C PRO A 289 15.20 -9.52 10.97
N GLY A 290 16.40 -8.93 11.02
CA GLY A 290 17.64 -9.61 10.65
C GLY A 290 17.97 -9.61 9.15
N ALA A 291 17.13 -9.02 8.30
CA ALA A 291 17.50 -8.69 6.92
C ALA A 291 18.01 -7.25 6.90
N GLU A 292 19.26 -7.02 6.46
CA GLU A 292 19.86 -5.68 6.46
C GLU A 292 19.13 -4.77 5.45
N THR A 293 18.75 -5.31 4.28
CA THR A 293 18.02 -4.60 3.20
C THR A 293 17.35 -5.59 2.23
N PRO A 294 16.16 -6.15 2.53
CA PRO A 294 15.50 -7.14 1.66
C PRO A 294 15.38 -6.69 0.21
N CYS A 295 15.03 -5.41 -0.02
CA CYS A 295 14.59 -4.91 -1.30
C CYS A 295 15.50 -3.83 -1.91
N GLU A 296 16.71 -3.64 -1.38
CA GLU A 296 17.71 -2.92 -2.17
C GLU A 296 18.14 -3.83 -3.32
N ALA A 297 18.10 -3.30 -4.54
CA ALA A 297 18.69 -3.99 -5.68
C ALA A 297 20.11 -4.41 -5.27
N SER A 298 20.45 -5.69 -5.48
CA SER A 298 21.87 -6.07 -5.43
C SER A 298 22.61 -5.05 -6.28
N PRO A 299 23.65 -4.38 -5.76
CA PRO A 299 24.40 -3.43 -6.56
C PRO A 299 24.78 -4.09 -7.87
N ASP A 300 24.64 -3.38 -8.99
CA ASP A 300 25.07 -3.84 -10.31
C ASP A 300 26.41 -4.57 -10.15
N CYS A 301 26.46 -5.83 -10.60
CA CYS A 301 27.64 -6.67 -10.43
C CYS A 301 28.85 -5.91 -10.96
N PRO A 302 29.83 -5.55 -10.10
CA PRO A 302 30.97 -4.76 -10.55
C PRO A 302 31.70 -5.48 -11.68
N GLU A 303 32.06 -4.75 -12.74
CA GLU A 303 32.66 -5.37 -13.92
C GLU A 303 33.92 -6.16 -13.54
N GLY A 304 33.99 -7.43 -13.94
CA GLY A 304 35.16 -8.30 -13.73
C GLY A 304 35.22 -9.05 -12.38
N VAL A 305 34.25 -8.88 -11.47
CA VAL A 305 34.24 -9.68 -10.21
C VAL A 305 33.71 -11.11 -10.39
N ASP A 306 32.88 -11.36 -11.42
CA ASP A 306 32.53 -12.70 -11.91
C ASP A 306 33.57 -13.12 -12.95
N ILE A 307 34.65 -13.73 -12.46
CA ILE A 307 35.87 -14.03 -13.24
C ILE A 307 35.61 -15.20 -14.18
N ASN A 308 34.81 -16.18 -13.76
CA ASN A 308 34.50 -17.35 -14.56
C ASN A 308 33.26 -17.17 -15.45
N SER A 309 32.54 -16.04 -15.30
CA SER A 309 31.32 -15.68 -16.03
C SER A 309 30.22 -16.73 -15.87
N ASP A 310 30.08 -17.28 -14.66
CA ASP A 310 29.03 -18.26 -14.34
C ASP A 310 27.75 -17.63 -13.77
N GLY A 311 27.73 -16.30 -13.64
CA GLY A 311 26.60 -15.50 -13.19
C GLY A 311 26.51 -15.37 -11.66
N LEU A 312 27.53 -15.80 -10.91
CA LEU A 312 27.55 -15.69 -9.45
C LEU A 312 28.95 -15.43 -8.93
N VAL A 313 29.15 -14.32 -8.20
CA VAL A 313 30.42 -14.05 -7.52
C VAL A 313 30.55 -14.97 -6.31
N ALA A 314 31.31 -16.05 -6.45
CA ALA A 314 31.38 -17.11 -5.45
C ALA A 314 32.82 -17.52 -5.11
N THR A 315 32.93 -18.62 -4.37
CA THR A 315 34.24 -19.20 -4.04
C THR A 315 35.00 -19.64 -5.30
N SER A 316 34.29 -19.96 -6.38
CA SER A 316 34.86 -20.24 -7.70
C SER A 316 35.72 -19.08 -8.21
N ASP A 317 35.21 -17.86 -8.18
CA ASP A 317 35.92 -16.65 -8.64
C ASP A 317 37.08 -16.34 -7.72
N LEU A 318 36.88 -16.43 -6.40
CA LEU A 318 37.96 -16.23 -5.44
C LEU A 318 39.12 -17.23 -5.68
N LEU A 319 38.79 -18.49 -5.95
CA LEU A 319 39.81 -19.50 -6.25
C LEU A 319 40.54 -19.19 -7.55
N GLN A 320 39.83 -18.74 -8.58
CA GLN A 320 40.45 -18.36 -9.85
C GLN A 320 41.34 -17.12 -9.72
N LEU A 321 40.92 -16.12 -8.95
CA LEU A 321 41.75 -14.95 -8.62
C LEU A 321 43.04 -15.38 -7.89
N LEU A 322 42.92 -16.29 -6.92
CA LEU A 322 44.04 -16.77 -6.14
C LEU A 322 45.04 -17.62 -6.95
N GLU A 323 44.62 -18.24 -8.06
CA GLU A 323 45.53 -18.92 -8.99
C GLU A 323 46.51 -17.95 -9.65
N ASP A 324 46.07 -16.71 -9.91
CA ASP A 324 46.85 -15.65 -10.53
C ASP A 324 47.51 -14.70 -9.52
N PHE A 325 47.39 -14.95 -8.22
CA PHE A 325 47.85 -14.01 -7.19
C PHE A 325 49.36 -13.76 -7.26
N GLY A 326 49.74 -12.48 -7.29
CA GLY A 326 51.12 -12.02 -7.42
C GLY A 326 51.68 -12.06 -8.84
N THR A 327 50.84 -12.36 -9.85
CA THR A 327 51.23 -12.24 -11.25
C THR A 327 51.10 -10.80 -11.75
N VAL A 328 51.89 -10.48 -12.78
CA VAL A 328 51.73 -9.25 -13.57
C VAL A 328 50.93 -9.67 -14.79
N ASN A 329 49.61 -9.50 -14.74
CA ASN A 329 48.67 -9.97 -15.74
C ASN A 329 47.59 -8.91 -15.97
N SER A 330 47.07 -8.83 -17.20
CA SER A 330 45.90 -8.02 -17.57
C SER A 330 44.70 -8.92 -17.85
N GLY A 331 44.64 -10.06 -17.16
CA GLY A 331 43.58 -11.05 -17.28
C GLY A 331 42.40 -10.70 -16.39
N PRO A 332 41.33 -11.52 -16.39
CA PRO A 332 40.11 -11.24 -15.63
C PRO A 332 40.33 -11.18 -14.10
N SER A 333 41.45 -11.73 -13.61
CA SER A 333 41.85 -11.68 -12.20
C SER A 333 42.43 -10.32 -11.74
N ASP A 334 42.78 -9.41 -12.67
CA ASP A 334 43.22 -8.02 -12.41
C ASP A 334 41.99 -7.10 -12.43
N ILE A 335 41.17 -7.22 -11.38
CA ILE A 335 39.82 -6.60 -11.30
C ILE A 335 39.91 -5.08 -11.33
N ASN A 336 40.92 -4.49 -10.68
CA ASN A 336 41.07 -3.04 -10.63
C ASN A 336 41.83 -2.46 -11.85
N GLY A 337 42.36 -3.32 -12.72
CA GLY A 337 43.09 -2.95 -13.94
C GLY A 337 44.43 -2.24 -13.67
N ASP A 338 45.05 -2.45 -12.50
CA ASP A 338 46.33 -1.84 -12.15
C ASP A 338 47.55 -2.58 -12.73
N GLY A 339 47.30 -3.72 -13.39
CA GLY A 339 48.28 -4.56 -14.04
C GLY A 339 48.93 -5.60 -13.13
N THR A 340 48.46 -5.74 -11.88
CA THR A 340 48.98 -6.70 -10.91
C THR A 340 47.89 -7.32 -10.05
N VAL A 341 47.74 -8.65 -10.09
CA VAL A 341 46.78 -9.35 -9.23
C VAL A 341 47.31 -9.39 -7.80
N ASN A 342 46.69 -8.63 -6.90
CA ASN A 342 47.13 -8.46 -5.52
C ASN A 342 45.96 -8.36 -4.52
N VAL A 343 46.23 -7.88 -3.31
CA VAL A 343 45.21 -7.76 -2.24
C VAL A 343 44.08 -6.80 -2.64
N ALA A 344 44.35 -5.79 -3.46
CA ALA A 344 43.33 -4.87 -3.96
C ALA A 344 42.25 -5.61 -4.76
N ASP A 345 42.63 -6.56 -5.61
CA ASP A 345 41.68 -7.38 -6.39
C ASP A 345 40.90 -8.34 -5.50
N VAL A 346 41.56 -8.95 -4.50
CA VAL A 346 40.87 -9.80 -3.50
C VAL A 346 39.79 -8.99 -2.77
N LEU A 347 40.10 -7.75 -2.36
CA LEU A 347 39.15 -6.90 -1.66
C LEU A 347 38.01 -6.43 -2.58
N ALA A 348 38.30 -6.19 -3.87
CA ALA A 348 37.29 -5.85 -4.86
C ALA A 348 36.29 -7.02 -5.04
N LEU A 349 36.79 -8.25 -5.20
CA LEU A 349 35.96 -9.46 -5.30
C LEU A 349 35.15 -9.69 -4.02
N LEU A 350 35.78 -9.62 -2.84
CA LEU A 350 35.08 -9.85 -1.57
C LEU A 350 34.02 -8.79 -1.26
N GLY A 351 34.16 -7.57 -1.79
CA GLY A 351 33.15 -6.52 -1.71
C GLY A 351 31.89 -6.83 -2.53
N ALA A 352 31.99 -7.77 -3.48
CA ALA A 352 30.91 -8.22 -4.36
C ALA A 352 30.52 -9.69 -4.11
N PHE A 353 31.02 -10.32 -3.04
CA PHE A 353 30.82 -11.76 -2.81
C PHE A 353 29.36 -12.09 -2.54
N GLY A 354 28.81 -13.04 -3.29
CA GLY A 354 27.41 -13.46 -3.21
C GLY A 354 26.46 -12.69 -4.14
N LEU A 355 26.95 -11.73 -4.93
CA LEU A 355 26.14 -11.07 -5.97
C LEU A 355 25.85 -12.03 -7.13
N VAL A 356 24.62 -11.97 -7.64
CA VAL A 356 24.21 -12.60 -8.90
C VAL A 356 24.45 -11.60 -10.03
N CYS A 357 25.11 -12.05 -11.09
CA CYS A 357 25.50 -11.23 -12.24
C CYS A 357 24.74 -11.75 -13.48
N ASP A 358 23.98 -10.87 -14.15
CA ASP A 358 23.16 -11.20 -15.33
C ASP A 358 23.95 -11.29 -16.65
#